data_AF-A0A850T0E3-F1
#
_entry.id   AF-A0A850T0E3-F1
#
_cell.length_a   1.000
_cell.length_b   1.000
_cell.length_c   1.000
_cell.angle_alpha   90.00
_cell.angle_beta   90.00
_cell.angle_gamma   90.00
#
_symmetry.space_group_name_H-M   'P 1'
#
loop_
_entity.id
_entity.type
_entity.pdbx_description
1 polymer ?
#
loop_
_entity_poly.entity_id
_entity_poly.type
_entity_poly.pdbx_seq_one_letter_code
_entity_poly.pdbx_strand_id
1 'polypeptide(L)'
;MTLLFDNIRQEGVGSRYREAFRMTVPIAVQRAVSATCGDRTVIPGDHALIVDPIDYPCSTGLPPEILREAAAALEADAQIAPLLRLRISDIETRRNDMCSPVNKKIADIRDGLRAYGEHQR
;
A
#
# COMPACT_ATOMS: atom_id res chain seq x y z
N MET A 1 -1.30 13.10 14.26
CA MET A 1 -1.60 12.54 12.93
C MET A 1 -3.03 12.93 12.61
N THR A 2 -3.33 13.45 11.42
CA THR A 2 -4.67 13.99 11.09
C THR A 2 -5.69 12.85 10.92
N LEU A 3 -6.97 13.13 11.23
CA LEU A 3 -8.10 12.18 11.17
C LEU A 3 -8.17 11.35 9.87
N LEU A 4 -7.74 11.91 8.74
CA LEU A 4 -7.68 11.23 7.45
C LEU A 4 -6.67 10.07 7.44
N PHE A 5 -5.44 10.29 7.93
CA PHE A 5 -4.40 9.26 7.94
C PHE A 5 -4.73 8.13 8.92
N ASP A 6 -5.37 8.46 10.05
CA ASP A 6 -5.82 7.46 11.00
C ASP A 6 -6.95 6.60 10.42
N ASN A 7 -7.90 7.19 9.69
CA ASN A 7 -8.95 6.43 9.00
C ASN A 7 -8.38 5.50 7.92
N ILE A 8 -7.46 5.98 7.09
CA ILE A 8 -6.79 5.16 6.07
C ILE A 8 -6.02 4.01 6.73
N ARG A 9 -5.34 4.28 7.85
CA ARG A 9 -4.65 3.24 8.63
C ARG A 9 -5.63 2.21 9.17
N GLN A 10 -6.74 2.63 9.78
CA GLN A 10 -7.73 1.72 10.37
C GLN A 10 -8.39 0.85 9.32
N GLU A 11 -8.77 1.40 8.16
CA GLU A 11 -9.27 0.63 7.03
C GLU A 11 -8.24 -0.34 6.48
N GLY A 12 -6.98 0.08 6.45
CA GLY A 12 -5.86 -0.78 6.14
C GLY A 12 -5.76 -1.96 7.09
N VAL A 13 -5.90 -1.76 8.41
CA VAL A 13 -5.83 -2.82 9.43
C VAL A 13 -7.08 -3.72 9.42
N GLY A 14 -8.25 -3.12 9.27
CA GLY A 14 -9.56 -3.78 9.29
C GLY A 14 -10.02 -4.34 7.94
N SER A 15 -9.16 -4.35 6.92
CA SER A 15 -9.49 -4.91 5.62
C SER A 15 -9.87 -6.39 5.74
N ARG A 16 -11.05 -6.74 5.23
CA ARG A 16 -11.53 -8.14 5.16
C ARG A 16 -10.56 -9.06 4.39
N TYR A 17 -9.87 -8.54 3.37
CA TYR A 17 -8.82 -9.27 2.68
C TYR A 17 -7.66 -9.61 3.62
N ARG A 18 -7.17 -8.65 4.42
CA ARG A 18 -6.07 -8.91 5.37
C ARG A 18 -6.50 -9.79 6.53
N GLU A 19 -7.77 -9.77 6.91
CA GLU A 19 -8.32 -10.73 7.86
C GLU A 19 -8.30 -12.14 7.26
N ALA A 20 -8.89 -12.35 6.08
CA ALA A 20 -8.90 -13.64 5.39
C ALA A 20 -7.47 -14.17 5.17
N PHE A 21 -6.57 -13.34 4.66
CA PHE A 21 -5.15 -13.70 4.50
C PHE A 21 -4.52 -14.18 5.81
N ARG A 22 -4.77 -13.48 6.93
CA ARG A 22 -4.22 -13.86 8.25
C ARG A 22 -4.80 -15.15 8.79
N MET A 23 -6.04 -15.48 8.41
CA MET A 23 -6.70 -16.74 8.76
C MET A 23 -6.21 -17.91 7.91
N THR A 24 -5.88 -17.67 6.64
CA THR A 24 -5.49 -18.71 5.68
C THR A 24 -4.01 -19.06 5.74
N VAL A 25 -3.12 -18.06 5.89
CA VAL A 25 -1.67 -18.26 5.82
C VAL A 25 -1.09 -18.63 7.19
N PRO A 26 -0.24 -19.65 7.33
CA PRO A 26 0.41 -19.96 8.60
C PRO A 26 1.21 -18.77 9.17
N ILE A 27 1.13 -18.55 10.48
CA ILE A 27 1.79 -17.40 11.14
C ILE A 27 3.31 -17.36 10.92
N ALA A 28 3.96 -18.51 10.80
CA ALA A 28 5.40 -18.59 10.51
C ALA A 28 5.74 -18.00 9.12
N VAL A 29 4.90 -18.28 8.12
CA VAL A 29 5.02 -17.72 6.77
C VAL A 29 4.79 -16.22 6.79
N GLN A 30 3.72 -15.77 7.46
CA GLN A 30 3.43 -14.33 7.58
C GLN A 30 4.60 -13.56 8.20
N ARG A 31 5.20 -14.10 9.28
CA ARG A 31 6.34 -13.47 9.97
C ARG A 31 7.59 -13.44 9.09
N ALA A 32 7.93 -14.55 8.45
CA ALA A 32 9.11 -14.62 7.59
C ALA A 32 9.00 -13.64 6.41
N VAL A 33 7.87 -13.65 5.71
CA VAL A 33 7.60 -12.72 4.60
C VAL A 33 7.64 -11.27 5.09
N SER A 34 6.95 -10.94 6.19
CA SER A 34 6.93 -9.57 6.71
C SER A 34 8.31 -9.07 7.15
N ALA A 35 9.20 -9.95 7.61
CA ALA A 35 10.51 -9.57 8.12
C ALA A 35 11.54 -9.37 7.00
N THR A 36 11.50 -10.18 5.94
CA THR A 36 12.58 -10.20 4.93
C THR A 36 12.13 -9.78 3.53
N CYS A 37 10.83 -9.86 3.25
CA CYS A 37 10.23 -9.62 1.93
C CYS A 37 9.05 -8.62 1.99
N GLY A 38 8.84 -7.96 3.13
CA GLY A 38 7.80 -6.95 3.30
C GLY A 38 8.25 -5.57 2.80
N ASP A 39 7.36 -4.59 2.85
CA ASP A 39 7.69 -3.21 2.46
C ASP A 39 8.88 -2.69 3.30
N ARG A 40 9.88 -2.11 2.62
CA ARG A 40 11.01 -1.48 3.31
C ARG A 40 10.56 -0.21 4.01
N THR A 41 11.05 -0.01 5.23
CA THR A 41 10.86 1.27 5.93
C THR A 41 11.83 2.30 5.36
N VAL A 42 11.29 3.32 4.69
CA VAL A 42 12.09 4.45 4.20
C VAL A 42 12.44 5.37 5.38
N ILE A 43 13.73 5.60 5.60
CA ILE A 43 14.21 6.52 6.63
C ILE A 43 14.19 7.94 6.06
N PRO A 44 13.62 8.95 6.76
CA PRO A 44 13.65 10.33 6.30
C PRO A 44 15.08 10.81 5.99
N GLY A 45 15.28 11.35 4.79
CA GLY A 45 16.59 11.83 4.31
C GLY A 45 17.38 10.79 3.50
N ASP A 46 17.03 9.51 3.57
CA ASP A 46 17.63 8.46 2.75
C ASP A 46 16.80 8.23 1.48
N HIS A 47 17.15 8.97 0.44
CA HIS A 47 16.46 8.93 -0.85
C HIS A 47 16.77 7.67 -1.65
N ALA A 48 17.83 6.92 -1.30
CA ALA A 48 18.15 5.67 -1.97
C ALA A 48 17.13 4.57 -1.63
N LEU A 49 16.58 4.60 -0.40
CA LEU A 49 15.56 3.65 0.06
C LEU A 49 14.17 3.91 -0.52
N ILE A 50 13.97 5.05 -1.21
CA ILE A 50 12.71 5.37 -1.91
C ILE A 50 12.60 4.55 -3.21
N VAL A 51 13.74 4.10 -3.76
CA VAL A 51 13.77 3.31 -5.00
C VAL A 51 13.42 1.85 -4.66
N ASP A 52 12.46 1.31 -5.41
CA ASP A 52 11.99 -0.08 -5.31
C ASP A 52 11.69 -0.58 -3.88
N PRO A 53 10.83 0.12 -3.11
CA PRO A 53 10.58 -0.20 -1.70
C PRO A 53 9.79 -1.52 -1.52
N ILE A 54 9.26 -2.07 -2.61
CA ILE A 54 8.41 -3.26 -2.67
C ILE A 54 9.04 -4.34 -3.59
N ASP A 55 9.68 -3.96 -4.70
CA ASP A 55 10.23 -4.89 -5.69
C ASP A 55 11.75 -4.99 -5.58
N TYR A 56 12.21 -5.73 -4.58
CA TYR A 56 13.64 -5.92 -4.33
C TYR A 56 13.98 -7.39 -4.11
N PRO A 57 15.22 -7.84 -4.41
CA PRO A 57 15.64 -9.20 -4.12
C PRO A 57 15.51 -9.53 -2.63
N CYS A 58 14.70 -10.53 -2.32
CA CYS A 58 14.47 -10.99 -0.96
C CYS A 58 14.45 -12.51 -0.88
N SER A 59 14.65 -13.05 0.32
CA SER A 59 14.47 -14.48 0.61
C SER A 59 13.83 -14.63 1.97
N THR A 60 12.81 -15.50 2.06
CA THR A 60 12.12 -15.79 3.33
C THR A 60 12.92 -16.72 4.23
N GLY A 61 13.94 -17.41 3.68
CA GLY A 61 14.64 -18.50 4.37
C GLY A 61 13.77 -19.71 4.67
N LEU A 62 12.51 -19.71 4.22
CA LEU A 62 11.59 -20.82 4.41
C LEU A 62 11.79 -21.90 3.35
N PRO A 63 11.54 -23.16 3.70
CA PRO A 63 11.49 -24.22 2.72
C PRO A 63 10.44 -23.96 1.61
N PRO A 64 10.77 -24.21 0.32
CA PRO A 64 9.87 -23.90 -0.79
C PRO A 64 8.50 -24.57 -0.70
N GLU A 65 8.42 -25.76 -0.11
CA GLU A 65 7.19 -26.51 0.07
C GLU A 65 6.19 -25.77 0.97
N ILE A 66 6.67 -25.10 2.04
CA ILE A 66 5.82 -24.35 2.95
C ILE A 66 5.23 -23.12 2.23
N LEU A 67 6.03 -22.47 1.38
CA LEU A 67 5.56 -21.33 0.57
C LEU A 67 4.52 -21.78 -0.46
N ARG A 68 4.75 -22.93 -1.11
CA ARG A 68 3.83 -23.51 -2.08
C ARG A 68 2.50 -23.92 -1.43
N GLU A 69 2.54 -24.49 -0.23
CA GLU A 69 1.33 -24.85 0.52
C GLU A 69 0.54 -23.60 0.94
N ALA A 70 1.21 -22.56 1.42
CA ALA A 70 0.56 -21.29 1.75
C ALA A 70 -0.08 -20.63 0.50
N ALA A 71 0.61 -20.66 -0.64
CA ALA A 71 0.07 -20.18 -1.90
C ALA A 71 -1.15 -21.00 -2.35
N ALA A 72 -1.07 -22.34 -2.30
CA ALA A 72 -2.18 -23.22 -2.64
C ALA A 72 -3.40 -23.01 -1.73
N ALA A 73 -3.18 -22.76 -0.44
CA ALA A 73 -4.26 -22.45 0.50
C ALA A 73 -4.99 -21.14 0.14
N LEU A 74 -4.24 -20.12 -0.28
CA LEU A 74 -4.82 -18.86 -0.76
C LEU A 74 -5.59 -19.03 -2.07
N GLU A 75 -5.07 -19.84 -3.00
CA GLU A 75 -5.72 -20.12 -4.29
C GLU A 75 -7.00 -20.95 -4.13
N ALA A 76 -7.03 -21.87 -3.16
CA ALA A 76 -8.19 -22.71 -2.87
C ALA A 76 -9.34 -21.97 -2.18
N ASP A 77 -9.05 -20.83 -1.53
CA ASP A 77 -10.08 -20.02 -0.86
C ASP A 77 -10.79 -19.10 -1.86
N ALA A 78 -12.02 -19.47 -2.21
CA ALA A 78 -12.88 -18.73 -3.14
C ALA A 78 -13.17 -17.27 -2.72
N GLN A 79 -12.96 -16.90 -1.44
CA GLN A 79 -13.17 -15.54 -0.95
C GLN A 79 -11.95 -14.64 -1.16
N ILE A 80 -10.73 -15.20 -1.26
CA ILE A 80 -9.50 -14.40 -1.32
C ILE A 80 -9.49 -13.46 -2.52
N ALA A 81 -9.77 -13.98 -3.73
CA ALA A 81 -9.74 -13.16 -4.94
C ALA A 81 -10.83 -12.05 -4.96
N PRO A 82 -12.11 -12.31 -4.63
CA PRO A 82 -13.10 -11.25 -4.46
C PRO A 82 -12.71 -10.19 -3.42
N LEU A 83 -12.21 -10.60 -2.25
CA LEU A 83 -11.80 -9.67 -1.19
C LEU A 83 -10.59 -8.83 -1.61
N LEU A 84 -9.65 -9.41 -2.37
CA LEU A 84 -8.53 -8.68 -2.93
C LEU A 84 -8.98 -7.62 -3.92
N ARG A 85 -9.91 -7.95 -4.83
CA ARG A 85 -10.48 -6.97 -5.78
C ARG A 85 -11.16 -5.82 -5.06
N LEU A 86 -11.98 -6.12 -4.05
CA LEU A 86 -12.59 -5.09 -3.20
C LEU A 86 -11.53 -4.19 -2.57
N ARG A 87 -10.47 -4.78 -1.99
CA ARG A 87 -9.41 -3.99 -1.37
C ARG A 87 -8.67 -3.10 -2.36
N ILE A 88 -8.43 -3.56 -3.59
CA ILE A 88 -7.84 -2.73 -4.65
C ILE A 88 -8.75 -1.52 -4.93
N SER A 89 -10.05 -1.74 -5.14
CA SER A 89 -11.01 -0.65 -5.38
C SER A 89 -11.10 0.34 -4.21
N ASP A 90 -11.04 -0.13 -2.96
CA ASP A 90 -11.02 0.74 -1.77
C ASP A 90 -9.76 1.61 -1.75
N ILE A 91 -8.58 1.02 -2.02
CA ILE A 91 -7.31 1.76 -2.07
C ILE A 91 -7.33 2.80 -3.18
N GLU A 92 -7.86 2.47 -4.36
CA GLU A 92 -7.94 3.40 -5.49
C GLU A 92 -8.85 4.59 -5.17
N THR A 93 -10.01 4.34 -4.56
CA THR A 93 -10.91 5.39 -4.06
C THR A 93 -10.18 6.31 -3.09
N ARG A 94 -9.53 5.74 -2.07
CA ARG A 94 -8.80 6.52 -1.05
C ARG A 94 -7.64 7.34 -1.62
N ARG A 95 -6.91 6.77 -2.59
CA ARG A 95 -5.87 7.50 -3.32
C ARG A 95 -6.47 8.72 -4.02
N ASN A 96 -7.60 8.56 -4.69
CA ASN A 96 -8.27 9.65 -5.40
C ASN A 96 -8.80 10.73 -4.43
N ASP A 97 -9.42 10.32 -3.32
CA ASP A 97 -9.89 11.22 -2.26
C ASP A 97 -8.74 12.08 -1.69
N MET A 98 -7.56 11.47 -1.51
CA MET A 98 -6.39 12.15 -0.99
C MET A 98 -5.73 13.08 -2.01
N CYS A 99 -5.59 12.64 -3.26
CA CYS A 99 -4.84 13.38 -4.29
C CYS A 99 -5.67 14.47 -4.99
N SER A 100 -6.99 14.30 -5.11
CA SER A 100 -7.85 15.24 -5.84
C SER A 100 -7.82 16.67 -5.26
N PRO A 101 -7.97 16.89 -3.94
CA PRO A 101 -7.87 18.23 -3.36
C PRO A 101 -6.49 18.87 -3.52
N VAL A 102 -5.43 18.06 -3.39
CA VAL A 102 -4.04 18.50 -3.53
C VAL A 102 -3.77 18.96 -4.96
N ASN A 103 -4.17 18.16 -5.95
CA ASN A 103 -4.00 18.48 -7.37
C ASN A 103 -4.75 19.76 -7.75
N LYS A 104 -5.98 19.93 -7.25
CA LYS A 104 -6.75 21.17 -7.47
C LYS A 104 -6.02 22.38 -6.88
N LYS A 105 -5.55 22.28 -5.63
CA LYS A 105 -4.86 23.39 -4.97
C LYS A 105 -3.54 23.76 -5.64
N ILE A 106 -2.80 22.78 -6.14
CA ILE A 106 -1.59 23.02 -6.94
C ILE A 106 -1.93 23.75 -8.24
N ALA A 107 -3.02 23.38 -8.92
CA ALA A 107 -3.49 24.06 -10.12
C ALA A 107 -3.87 25.52 -9.81
N ASP A 108 -4.67 25.76 -8.77
CA ASP A 108 -5.10 27.10 -8.36
C ASP A 108 -3.89 28.01 -8.04
N ILE A 109 -2.88 27.48 -7.31
CA ILE A 109 -1.64 28.21 -7.00
C ILE A 109 -0.87 28.53 -8.28
N ARG A 110 -0.69 27.53 -9.17
CA ARG A 110 0.03 27.72 -10.43
C ARG A 110 -0.62 28.79 -11.30
N ASP A 111 -1.95 28.79 -11.38
CA ASP A 111 -2.69 29.71 -12.23
C ASP A 111 -2.67 31.13 -11.64
N GLY A 112 -2.76 31.27 -10.31
CA GLY A 112 -2.55 32.55 -9.62
C GLY A 112 -1.15 33.13 -9.81
N LEU A 113 -0.10 32.30 -9.77
CA LEU A 113 1.27 32.72 -10.03
C LEU A 113 1.47 33.19 -11.48
N ARG A 114 0.81 32.56 -12.46
CA ARG A 114 0.83 33.01 -13.86
C ARG A 114 0.18 34.38 -14.01
N ALA A 115 -1.02 34.57 -13.45
CA ALA A 115 -1.74 35.84 -13.50
C ALA A 115 -0.92 36.99 -12.87
N TYR A 116 -0.24 36.73 -11.75
CA TYR A 116 0.66 37.71 -11.13
C TYR A 116 1.83 38.11 -12.04
N GLY A 117 2.47 37.15 -12.71
CA GLY A 117 3.58 37.42 -13.63
C GLY A 117 3.17 38.11 -14.94
N GLU A 118 1.89 38.06 -15.31
CA GLU A 118 1.33 38.82 -16.42
C GLU A 118 1.03 40.27 -16.04
N HIS A 119 0.62 40.53 -14.80
CA HIS A 119 0.39 41.90 -14.29
C HIS A 119 1.65 42.71 -14.00
N GLN A 120 2.82 42.07 -13.94
CA GLN A 120 4.11 42.76 -13.75
C GLN A 120 4.82 43.15 -15.06
N ARG A 121 4.20 42.91 -16.21
CA ARG A 121 4.75 43.28 -17.54
C ARG A 121 4.02 44.48 -18.13
#